data_AF-A0A1Q2M951-F1
#
_entry.id   AF-A0A1Q2M951-F1
#
_cell.length_a   1.000
_cell.length_b   1.000
_cell.length_c   1.000
_cell.angle_alpha   90.00
_cell.angle_beta   90.00
_cell.angle_gamma   90.00
#
_symmetry.space_group_name_H-M   'P 1'
#
loop_
_entity.id
_entity.type
_entity.pdbx_description
1 polymer ?
#
loop_
_entity_poly.entity_id
_entity_poly.type
_entity_poly.pdbx_seq_one_letter_code
_entity_poly.pdbx_strand_id
1 'polypeptide(L)'
;MKIRVINLWMFLFLTFSVHLWADYHVDGKNGDDSNRGTADSPWATLEKARRTLNGPAKIIVHDGDYSAFVENEARNSDGFLEYVAAPGARPRLEGIEIHYPEPADSFISFDGFDIFSTRRLRLVQVINARHLVIRNSVLHSDRWSRGPDDGVYAINLRRTEKVLIERNKFYEVFRGVLIRRSNDVTVRGNFITVTGSSGIIYMSRSRNGLIENNHITGRDYIRYPEDPLAYHKPHQSIIAISANDLVVRGNLLHGIGNSSGMMMYQNDIPADVTAYRNILIESNALYDTSNNSALRIYNLGENVVLRNNFFFSKKRPGKCNGVTNDGHYRYNVALNVHSIAEGFDGSGLKLYNNIFLGAAMIPPAAEERSNFFWSLKRGKKWQIQPVDTASRLVVGRDRGCGEHPMLMENGEFFRVRDDLTFPEKSILDLTLFGGEENWQKVAGDQLPEYFLAPLQDSGFLGAPVARSRVLRPVPGPVQFTASAEAETSETQPVTASP
;
A
#
# COMPACT_ATOMS: atom_id res chain seq x y z
N MET A 1 76.81 1.55 36.36
CA MET A 1 76.02 0.55 35.62
C MET A 1 74.75 1.25 35.11
N LYS A 2 74.69 1.61 33.81
CA LYS A 2 73.60 2.39 33.20
C LYS A 2 72.77 1.49 32.30
N ILE A 3 71.52 1.21 32.67
CA ILE A 3 70.55 0.46 31.87
C ILE A 3 69.72 1.48 31.08
N ARG A 4 69.80 1.44 29.74
CA ARG A 4 68.95 2.23 28.84
C ARG A 4 67.72 1.41 28.47
N VAL A 5 66.55 1.89 28.87
CA VAL A 5 65.24 1.42 28.41
C VAL A 5 64.94 2.10 27.07
N ILE A 6 64.76 1.31 26.00
CA ILE A 6 64.29 1.80 24.70
C ILE A 6 62.78 1.54 24.65
N ASN A 7 61.99 2.61 24.73
CA ASN A 7 60.56 2.59 24.44
C ASN A 7 60.35 2.54 22.92
N LEU A 8 59.97 1.36 22.40
CA LEU A 8 59.56 1.18 21.02
C LEU A 8 58.05 1.44 20.92
N TRP A 9 57.68 2.66 20.50
CA TRP A 9 56.31 3.00 20.14
C TRP A 9 55.99 2.41 18.76
N MET A 10 55.22 1.32 18.73
CA MET A 10 54.68 0.74 17.50
C MET A 10 53.39 1.47 17.14
N PHE A 11 53.47 2.45 16.24
CA PHE A 11 52.30 3.11 15.65
C PHE A 11 51.63 2.15 14.65
N LEU A 12 50.51 1.55 15.06
CA LEU A 12 49.61 0.79 14.20
C LEU A 12 48.85 1.78 13.30
N PHE A 13 49.31 1.99 12.07
CA PHE A 13 48.58 2.75 11.06
C PHE A 13 47.39 1.90 10.56
N LEU A 14 46.19 2.16 11.08
CA LEU A 14 44.94 1.70 10.46
C LEU A 14 44.79 2.45 9.13
N THR A 15 45.10 1.79 8.01
CA THR A 15 44.76 2.30 6.69
C THR A 15 43.25 2.10 6.48
N PHE A 16 42.46 3.15 6.72
CA PHE A 16 41.08 3.19 6.26
C PHE A 16 41.09 3.32 4.74
N SER A 17 40.79 2.21 4.05
CA SER A 17 40.50 2.25 2.62
C SER A 17 39.15 2.92 2.40
N VAL A 18 39.15 4.24 2.21
CA VAL A 18 38.01 4.95 1.62
C VAL A 18 37.87 4.46 0.18
N HIS A 19 36.97 3.51 -0.06
CA HIS A 19 36.53 3.21 -1.42
C HIS A 19 35.75 4.43 -1.92
N LEU A 20 36.40 5.28 -2.70
CA LEU A 20 35.73 6.28 -3.52
C LEU A 20 35.20 5.53 -4.75
N TRP A 21 33.90 5.30 -4.78
CA TRP A 21 33.25 4.71 -5.94
C TRP A 21 33.26 5.78 -7.02
N ALA A 22 33.85 5.47 -8.19
CA ALA A 22 33.79 6.37 -9.32
C ALA A 22 32.33 6.46 -9.80
N ASP A 23 31.79 7.67 -9.86
CA ASP A 23 30.50 7.94 -10.50
C ASP A 23 30.70 7.87 -12.03
N TYR A 24 29.88 7.08 -12.70
CA TYR A 24 29.85 7.00 -14.17
C TYR A 24 28.71 7.84 -14.72
N HIS A 25 28.84 8.31 -15.96
CA HIS A 25 27.84 9.16 -16.59
C HIS A 25 27.32 8.57 -17.89
N VAL A 26 26.00 8.67 -18.08
CA VAL A 26 25.30 8.37 -19.33
C VAL A 26 24.53 9.63 -19.75
N ASP A 27 24.74 10.08 -20.99
CA ASP A 27 24.05 11.22 -21.60
C ASP A 27 23.60 10.81 -23.00
N GLY A 28 22.30 10.57 -23.18
CA GLY A 28 21.74 10.14 -24.47
C GLY A 28 21.80 11.21 -25.57
N LYS A 29 22.08 12.47 -25.23
CA LYS A 29 22.16 13.59 -26.19
C LYS A 29 23.60 13.90 -26.61
N ASN A 30 24.54 13.90 -25.66
CA ASN A 30 25.92 14.32 -25.89
C ASN A 30 26.96 13.20 -25.69
N GLY A 31 26.54 12.03 -25.23
CA GLY A 31 27.42 10.89 -24.98
C GLY A 31 27.77 10.10 -26.23
N ASP A 32 28.78 9.25 -26.10
CA ASP A 32 29.24 8.30 -27.11
C ASP A 32 29.64 6.99 -26.40
N ASP A 33 29.21 5.83 -26.89
CA ASP A 33 29.52 4.55 -26.24
C ASP A 33 30.99 4.11 -26.42
N SER A 34 31.78 4.84 -27.21
CA SER A 34 33.24 4.74 -27.24
C SER A 34 33.93 5.52 -26.11
N ASN A 35 33.21 6.41 -25.42
CA ASN A 35 33.73 7.19 -24.30
C ASN A 35 34.03 6.32 -23.07
N ARG A 36 34.68 6.94 -22.08
CA ARG A 36 35.09 6.27 -20.83
C ARG A 36 34.01 6.26 -19.74
N GLY A 37 32.88 6.95 -19.95
CA GLY A 37 31.80 7.05 -18.97
C GLY A 37 32.09 8.05 -17.85
N THR A 38 33.01 9.01 -18.08
CA THR A 38 33.29 10.11 -17.14
C THR A 38 32.34 11.27 -17.36
N ALA A 39 32.27 12.24 -16.44
CA ALA A 39 31.43 13.43 -16.62
C ALA A 39 31.71 14.19 -17.94
N ASP A 40 32.99 14.37 -18.28
CA ASP A 40 33.42 15.06 -19.52
C ASP A 40 33.33 14.20 -20.79
N SER A 41 33.14 12.89 -20.63
CA SER A 41 33.12 11.90 -21.72
C SER A 41 32.12 10.81 -21.33
N PRO A 42 30.80 11.13 -21.31
CA PRO A 42 29.77 10.21 -20.87
C PRO A 42 29.47 9.16 -21.94
N TRP A 43 28.97 8.01 -21.53
CA TRP A 43 28.41 7.03 -22.47
C TRP A 43 27.09 7.54 -23.06
N ALA A 44 26.70 7.02 -24.23
CA ALA A 44 25.43 7.35 -24.84
C ALA A 44 24.27 6.51 -24.28
N THR A 45 24.54 5.24 -23.92
CA THR A 45 23.47 4.27 -23.59
C THR A 45 23.60 3.66 -22.20
N LEU A 46 22.44 3.29 -21.62
CA LEU A 46 22.38 2.50 -20.38
C LEU A 46 22.94 1.09 -20.59
N GLU A 47 22.79 0.52 -21.79
CA GLU A 47 23.34 -0.79 -22.13
C GLU A 47 24.87 -0.81 -22.10
N LYS A 48 25.51 0.27 -22.57
CA LYS A 48 26.97 0.40 -22.47
C LYS A 48 27.44 0.36 -21.01
N ALA A 49 26.78 1.12 -20.12
CA ALA A 49 27.09 1.08 -18.70
C ALA A 49 26.93 -0.33 -18.12
N ARG A 50 25.80 -0.98 -18.44
CA ARG A 50 25.48 -2.35 -18.01
C ARG A 50 26.52 -3.40 -18.43
N ARG A 51 27.05 -3.30 -19.65
CA ARG A 51 28.04 -4.25 -20.19
C ARG A 51 29.46 -3.98 -19.70
N THR A 52 29.76 -2.74 -19.31
CA THR A 52 31.11 -2.32 -18.93
C THR A 52 31.40 -2.57 -17.45
N LEU A 53 30.40 -2.36 -16.61
CA LEU A 53 30.54 -2.43 -15.16
C LEU A 53 30.21 -3.85 -14.69
N ASN A 54 31.15 -4.49 -13.98
CA ASN A 54 31.00 -5.85 -13.43
C ASN A 54 30.76 -5.87 -11.91
N GLY A 55 31.19 -4.84 -11.19
CA GLY A 55 30.87 -4.65 -9.77
C GLY A 55 29.73 -3.67 -9.51
N PRO A 56 29.42 -3.44 -8.23
CA PRO A 56 28.49 -2.40 -7.86
C PRO A 56 29.05 -1.02 -8.21
N ALA A 57 28.18 -0.14 -8.71
CA ALA A 57 28.55 1.17 -9.24
C ALA A 57 27.33 2.07 -9.33
N LYS A 58 27.58 3.39 -9.30
CA LYS A 58 26.57 4.41 -9.50
C LYS A 58 26.72 5.05 -10.87
N ILE A 59 25.62 5.15 -11.60
CA ILE A 59 25.52 5.76 -12.93
C ILE A 59 24.58 6.94 -12.86
N ILE A 60 25.15 8.13 -13.08
CA ILE A 60 24.43 9.38 -13.23
C ILE A 60 23.91 9.48 -14.65
N VAL A 61 22.59 9.45 -14.80
CA VAL A 61 21.91 9.49 -16.09
C VAL A 61 21.35 10.89 -16.32
N HIS A 62 21.83 11.56 -17.36
CA HIS A 62 21.41 12.91 -17.74
C HIS A 62 20.13 12.89 -18.57
N ASP A 63 19.52 14.06 -18.78
CA ASP A 63 18.33 14.21 -19.63
C ASP A 63 18.55 13.64 -21.03
N GLY A 64 17.55 12.92 -21.53
CA GLY A 64 17.58 12.28 -22.82
C GLY A 64 16.46 11.26 -22.97
N ASP A 65 16.19 10.86 -24.20
CA ASP A 65 15.31 9.75 -24.52
C ASP A 65 16.17 8.48 -24.69
N TYR A 66 15.91 7.48 -23.86
CA TYR A 66 16.63 6.21 -23.82
C TYR A 66 15.74 5.07 -24.28
N SER A 67 16.29 4.21 -25.13
CA SER A 67 15.68 2.93 -25.49
C SER A 67 15.42 2.08 -24.25
N ALA A 68 14.49 1.14 -24.35
CA ALA A 68 14.17 0.25 -23.23
C ALA A 68 15.42 -0.47 -22.70
N PHE A 69 15.54 -0.53 -21.37
CA PHE A 69 16.58 -1.31 -20.71
C PHE A 69 16.20 -2.79 -20.77
N VAL A 70 17.04 -3.61 -21.39
CA VAL A 70 16.81 -5.05 -21.54
C VAL A 70 17.96 -5.83 -20.93
N GLU A 71 17.63 -6.79 -20.07
CA GLU A 71 18.60 -7.69 -19.46
C GLU A 71 18.09 -9.13 -19.44
N ASN A 72 18.79 -10.01 -20.15
CA ASN A 72 18.44 -11.44 -20.25
C ASN A 72 19.41 -12.37 -19.52
N GLU A 73 20.53 -11.83 -19.00
CA GLU A 73 21.57 -12.59 -18.31
C GLU A 73 22.02 -11.84 -17.06
N ALA A 74 22.03 -12.51 -15.91
CA ALA A 74 22.45 -11.93 -14.65
C ALA A 74 23.97 -11.71 -14.62
N ARG A 75 24.42 -10.69 -13.88
CA ARG A 75 25.84 -10.29 -13.80
C ARG A 75 26.70 -11.15 -12.89
N ASN A 76 26.09 -11.99 -12.05
CA ASN A 76 26.75 -12.59 -10.89
C ASN A 76 27.46 -11.53 -10.02
N SER A 77 26.79 -10.38 -9.81
CA SER A 77 27.23 -9.30 -8.91
C SER A 77 26.67 -9.53 -7.50
N ASP A 78 27.37 -9.05 -6.47
CA ASP A 78 26.92 -9.06 -5.07
C ASP A 78 26.43 -7.68 -4.59
N GLY A 79 26.40 -6.68 -5.48
CA GLY A 79 25.91 -5.35 -5.17
C GLY A 79 25.27 -4.62 -6.34
N PHE A 80 24.64 -3.49 -6.01
CA PHE A 80 23.78 -2.73 -6.92
C PHE A 80 24.53 -2.02 -8.04
N LEU A 81 23.97 -2.10 -9.24
CA LEU A 81 24.15 -1.13 -10.29
C LEU A 81 23.04 -0.07 -10.19
N GLU A 82 23.41 1.11 -9.74
CA GLU A 82 22.46 2.17 -9.42
C GLU A 82 22.37 3.18 -10.56
N TYR A 83 21.30 3.13 -11.34
CA TYR A 83 20.96 4.19 -12.30
C TYR A 83 20.20 5.30 -11.57
N VAL A 84 20.80 6.48 -11.51
CA VAL A 84 20.27 7.64 -10.78
C VAL A 84 20.19 8.81 -11.74
N ALA A 85 19.02 9.44 -11.84
CA ALA A 85 18.87 10.68 -12.60
C ALA A 85 19.83 11.76 -12.07
N ALA A 86 20.48 12.49 -12.98
CA ALA A 86 21.30 13.64 -12.63
C ALA A 86 20.45 14.68 -11.86
N PRO A 87 21.06 15.50 -10.97
CA PRO A 87 20.32 16.53 -10.25
C PRO A 87 19.52 17.44 -11.17
N GLY A 88 18.20 17.48 -10.99
CA GLY A 88 17.28 18.27 -11.82
C GLY A 88 16.88 17.64 -13.15
N ALA A 89 17.53 16.55 -13.58
CA ALA A 89 17.18 15.81 -14.77
C ALA A 89 16.00 14.84 -14.52
N ARG A 90 15.33 14.45 -15.60
CA ARG A 90 14.34 13.38 -15.66
C ARG A 90 14.52 12.57 -16.95
N PRO A 91 15.50 11.64 -16.98
CA PRO A 91 15.74 10.75 -18.10
C PRO A 91 14.46 9.99 -18.49
N ARG A 92 14.16 9.95 -19.79
CA ARG A 92 12.97 9.27 -20.32
C ARG A 92 13.37 7.89 -20.82
N LEU A 93 12.81 6.83 -20.23
CA LEU A 93 13.15 5.44 -20.52
C LEU A 93 11.96 4.70 -21.13
N GLU A 94 12.12 4.09 -22.31
CA GLU A 94 11.01 3.43 -23.02
C GLU A 94 10.41 2.21 -22.27
N GLY A 95 11.13 1.71 -21.27
CA GLY A 95 10.70 0.61 -20.42
C GLY A 95 11.88 -0.15 -19.80
N ILE A 96 11.56 -1.10 -18.92
CA ILE A 96 12.52 -2.00 -18.28
C ILE A 96 12.04 -3.43 -18.48
N GLU A 97 12.93 -4.28 -18.98
CA GLU A 97 12.68 -5.70 -19.19
C GLU A 97 13.85 -6.51 -18.64
N ILE A 98 13.61 -7.22 -17.53
CA ILE A 98 14.59 -8.13 -16.93
C ILE A 98 13.98 -9.53 -16.98
N HIS A 99 14.62 -10.44 -17.70
CA HIS A 99 14.13 -11.80 -17.88
C HIS A 99 15.28 -12.80 -17.85
N TYR A 100 15.46 -13.43 -16.69
CA TYR A 100 16.45 -14.49 -16.57
C TYR A 100 15.83 -15.87 -16.89
N PRO A 101 16.59 -16.79 -17.50
CA PRO A 101 16.11 -18.16 -17.75
C PRO A 101 15.76 -18.87 -16.44
N GLU A 102 16.58 -18.67 -15.41
CA GLU A 102 16.41 -19.20 -14.05
C GLU A 102 16.47 -18.08 -13.01
N PRO A 103 15.91 -18.28 -11.79
CA PRO A 103 16.01 -17.30 -10.71
C PRO A 103 17.45 -16.84 -10.44
N ALA A 104 17.72 -15.55 -10.59
CA ALA A 104 19.05 -14.98 -10.37
C ALA A 104 18.99 -13.56 -9.77
N ASP A 105 20.10 -13.14 -9.17
CA ASP A 105 20.23 -11.81 -8.59
C ASP A 105 20.53 -10.77 -9.68
N SER A 106 19.68 -9.74 -9.78
CA SER A 106 19.93 -8.63 -10.70
C SER A 106 20.78 -7.55 -10.06
N PHE A 107 20.47 -7.19 -8.81
CA PHE A 107 21.05 -6.03 -8.10
C PHE A 107 21.02 -4.77 -8.97
N ILE A 108 19.82 -4.36 -9.37
CA ILE A 108 19.62 -3.18 -10.23
C ILE A 108 18.70 -2.20 -9.53
N SER A 109 19.02 -0.91 -9.60
CA SER A 109 18.11 0.14 -9.16
C SER A 109 17.92 1.24 -10.20
N PHE A 110 16.70 1.74 -10.31
CA PHE A 110 16.35 2.94 -11.09
C PHE A 110 15.75 4.00 -10.16
N ASP A 111 16.33 5.20 -10.18
CA ASP A 111 15.96 6.32 -9.29
C ASP A 111 15.77 7.61 -10.08
N GLY A 112 14.55 8.17 -10.08
CA GLY A 112 14.26 9.48 -10.67
C GLY A 112 13.90 9.49 -12.16
N PHE A 113 13.48 8.36 -12.73
CA PHE A 113 13.22 8.24 -14.18
C PHE A 113 11.79 8.62 -14.56
N ASP A 114 11.58 9.04 -15.81
CA ASP A 114 10.28 9.01 -16.50
C ASP A 114 10.22 7.75 -17.37
N ILE A 115 9.53 6.71 -16.90
CA ILE A 115 9.41 5.43 -17.58
C ILE A 115 8.10 5.41 -18.35
N PHE A 116 8.18 5.34 -19.68
CA PHE A 116 7.04 5.56 -20.56
C PHE A 116 7.07 4.66 -21.78
N SER A 117 5.92 4.25 -22.31
CA SER A 117 5.89 3.55 -23.61
C SER A 117 4.61 3.82 -24.39
N THR A 118 4.74 3.96 -25.71
CA THR A 118 3.62 3.95 -26.67
C THR A 118 3.34 2.56 -27.24
N ARG A 119 4.30 1.62 -27.09
CA ARG A 119 4.30 0.31 -27.78
C ARG A 119 4.37 -0.90 -26.87
N ARG A 120 4.79 -0.78 -25.61
CA ARG A 120 4.86 -1.90 -24.64
C ARG A 120 3.60 -1.99 -23.77
N LEU A 121 3.05 -3.19 -23.61
CA LEU A 121 1.92 -3.41 -22.70
C LEU A 121 2.35 -3.44 -21.22
N ARG A 122 3.66 -3.50 -20.96
CA ARG A 122 4.26 -3.50 -19.63
C ARG A 122 5.41 -2.53 -19.64
N LEU A 123 5.31 -1.46 -18.84
CA LEU A 123 6.39 -0.47 -18.73
C LEU A 123 7.59 -1.09 -18.04
N VAL A 124 7.34 -1.88 -16.99
CA VAL A 124 8.34 -2.69 -16.30
C VAL A 124 7.89 -4.14 -16.26
N GLN A 125 8.71 -5.04 -16.82
CA GLN A 125 8.52 -6.48 -16.79
C GLN A 125 9.73 -7.16 -16.18
N VAL A 126 9.50 -7.96 -15.15
CA VAL A 126 10.56 -8.64 -14.40
C VAL A 126 10.18 -10.10 -14.18
N ILE A 127 11.04 -11.00 -14.67
CA ILE A 127 10.84 -12.44 -14.59
C ILE A 127 12.11 -13.10 -14.06
N ASN A 128 11.96 -13.95 -13.03
CA ASN A 128 13.06 -14.73 -12.45
C ASN A 128 14.21 -13.87 -11.90
N ALA A 129 13.97 -12.63 -11.48
CA ALA A 129 15.01 -11.73 -10.95
C ALA A 129 14.80 -11.39 -9.48
N ARG A 130 15.90 -11.15 -8.76
CA ARG A 130 15.91 -10.72 -7.36
C ARG A 130 16.69 -9.43 -7.18
N HIS A 131 16.42 -8.69 -6.10
CA HIS A 131 17.14 -7.45 -5.76
C HIS A 131 16.94 -6.33 -6.80
N LEU A 132 15.68 -5.98 -7.07
CA LEU A 132 15.32 -4.86 -7.92
C LEU A 132 14.77 -3.70 -7.07
N VAL A 133 15.19 -2.48 -7.37
CA VAL A 133 14.64 -1.25 -6.78
C VAL A 133 14.16 -0.32 -7.89
N ILE A 134 12.93 0.17 -7.80
CA ILE A 134 12.41 1.23 -8.65
C ILE A 134 11.86 2.30 -7.73
N ARG A 135 12.46 3.50 -7.75
CA ARG A 135 12.05 4.57 -6.85
C ARG A 135 12.06 5.96 -7.45
N ASN A 136 11.32 6.86 -6.81
CA ASN A 136 11.18 8.28 -7.16
C ASN A 136 10.89 8.51 -8.66
N SER A 137 10.29 7.53 -9.33
CA SER A 137 10.10 7.54 -10.78
C SER A 137 8.64 7.82 -11.13
N VAL A 138 8.42 8.26 -12.37
CA VAL A 138 7.08 8.40 -12.96
C VAL A 138 6.90 7.27 -13.95
N LEU A 139 5.79 6.53 -13.87
CA LEU A 139 5.45 5.47 -14.80
C LEU A 139 4.12 5.79 -15.49
N HIS A 140 4.12 5.95 -16.80
CA HIS A 140 2.90 6.26 -17.56
C HIS A 140 2.94 5.75 -19.00
N SER A 141 1.81 5.83 -19.69
CA SER A 141 1.64 5.41 -21.08
C SER A 141 0.86 6.48 -21.84
N ASP A 142 0.93 6.49 -23.16
CA ASP A 142 0.13 7.41 -23.99
C ASP A 142 -1.37 7.16 -23.85
N ARG A 143 -1.69 5.90 -23.53
CA ARG A 143 -3.03 5.41 -23.24
C ARG A 143 -2.97 4.28 -22.24
N TRP A 144 -4.00 4.17 -21.43
CA TRP A 144 -4.11 3.10 -20.44
C TRP A 144 -4.41 1.73 -21.05
N SER A 145 -4.95 1.66 -22.27
CA SER A 145 -5.28 0.43 -23.00
C SER A 145 -5.08 0.58 -24.50
N ARG A 146 -4.66 -0.50 -25.19
CA ARG A 146 -4.52 -0.54 -26.66
C ARG A 146 -5.67 -1.24 -27.37
N GLY A 147 -6.70 -1.60 -26.63
CA GLY A 147 -7.84 -2.33 -27.12
C GLY A 147 -8.47 -3.16 -26.01
N PRO A 148 -9.62 -3.78 -26.27
CA PRO A 148 -10.43 -4.43 -25.24
C PRO A 148 -9.78 -5.68 -24.61
N ASP A 149 -8.61 -6.11 -25.12
CA ASP A 149 -7.83 -7.21 -24.56
C ASP A 149 -6.39 -6.81 -24.16
N ASP A 150 -6.01 -5.54 -24.38
CA ASP A 150 -4.62 -5.07 -24.33
C ASP A 150 -4.42 -3.92 -23.33
N GLY A 151 -4.77 -4.17 -22.06
CA GLY A 151 -4.50 -3.22 -20.98
C GLY A 151 -2.99 -2.99 -20.77
N VAL A 152 -2.59 -1.75 -20.44
CA VAL A 152 -1.21 -1.38 -20.13
C VAL A 152 -0.92 -1.48 -18.62
N TYR A 153 0.20 -2.11 -18.27
CA TYR A 153 0.61 -2.43 -16.91
C TYR A 153 1.80 -1.55 -16.55
N ALA A 154 1.76 -0.87 -15.41
CA ALA A 154 2.94 -0.14 -14.95
C ALA A 154 4.06 -1.13 -14.59
N ILE A 155 3.77 -2.10 -13.71
CA ILE A 155 4.77 -3.09 -13.27
C ILE A 155 4.16 -4.50 -13.26
N ASN A 156 4.86 -5.46 -13.88
CA ASN A 156 4.51 -6.88 -13.87
C ASN A 156 5.70 -7.73 -13.40
N LEU A 157 5.57 -8.26 -12.18
CA LEU A 157 6.55 -9.13 -11.54
C LEU A 157 6.07 -10.58 -11.58
N ARG A 158 6.96 -11.49 -11.98
CA ARG A 158 6.69 -12.94 -11.99
C ARG A 158 7.92 -13.70 -11.50
N ARG A 159 7.77 -14.53 -10.46
CA ARG A 159 8.91 -15.31 -9.90
C ARG A 159 10.07 -14.40 -9.48
N THR A 160 9.77 -13.34 -8.74
CA THR A 160 10.76 -12.37 -8.27
C THR A 160 10.92 -12.44 -6.76
N GLU A 161 12.02 -11.93 -6.23
CA GLU A 161 12.27 -11.86 -4.78
C GLU A 161 12.98 -10.56 -4.40
N LYS A 162 12.70 -10.00 -3.21
CA LYS A 162 13.37 -8.79 -2.70
C LYS A 162 13.27 -7.63 -3.69
N VAL A 163 12.03 -7.28 -4.06
CA VAL A 163 11.75 -6.16 -4.96
C VAL A 163 11.16 -4.99 -4.17
N LEU A 164 11.73 -3.80 -4.36
CA LEU A 164 11.25 -2.56 -3.76
C LEU A 164 10.70 -1.62 -4.85
N ILE A 165 9.43 -1.24 -4.71
CA ILE A 165 8.75 -0.24 -5.53
C ILE A 165 8.36 0.91 -4.62
N GLU A 166 9.11 2.01 -4.67
CA GLU A 166 9.01 3.08 -3.67
C GLU A 166 8.81 4.49 -4.26
N ARG A 167 7.87 5.27 -3.71
CA ARG A 167 7.77 6.72 -4.03
C ARG A 167 7.61 7.01 -5.52
N ASN A 168 6.97 6.11 -6.25
CA ASN A 168 6.69 6.30 -7.67
C ASN A 168 5.31 6.89 -7.88
N LYS A 169 5.12 7.56 -9.02
CA LYS A 169 3.82 8.05 -9.49
C LYS A 169 3.37 7.25 -10.72
N PHE A 170 2.20 6.62 -10.67
CA PHE A 170 1.62 5.88 -11.80
C PHE A 170 0.37 6.60 -12.31
N TYR A 171 0.26 6.81 -13.62
CA TYR A 171 -0.96 7.33 -14.26
C TYR A 171 -1.09 6.85 -15.70
N GLU A 172 -2.29 7.00 -16.27
CA GLU A 172 -2.62 6.52 -17.62
C GLU A 172 -2.22 5.05 -17.86
N VAL A 173 -2.46 4.20 -16.86
CA VAL A 173 -2.25 2.75 -16.93
C VAL A 173 -3.54 2.00 -16.61
N PHE A 174 -3.76 0.86 -17.26
CA PHE A 174 -4.88 -0.04 -16.95
C PHE A 174 -4.69 -0.67 -15.57
N ARG A 175 -3.47 -1.07 -15.24
CA ARG A 175 -3.11 -1.76 -13.99
C ARG A 175 -1.84 -1.17 -13.41
N GLY A 176 -1.79 -0.99 -12.08
CA GLY A 176 -0.59 -0.52 -11.39
C GLY A 176 0.46 -1.63 -11.26
N VAL A 177 0.45 -2.38 -10.16
CA VAL A 177 1.43 -3.42 -9.87
C VAL A 177 0.79 -4.80 -9.89
N LEU A 178 1.34 -5.71 -10.70
CA LEU A 178 0.97 -7.13 -10.71
C LEU A 178 2.10 -7.97 -10.14
N ILE A 179 1.84 -8.72 -9.07
CA ILE A 179 2.81 -9.55 -8.36
C ILE A 179 2.35 -11.00 -8.43
N ARG A 180 3.16 -11.89 -9.03
CA ARG A 180 2.83 -13.30 -9.21
C ARG A 180 3.98 -14.20 -8.79
N ARG A 181 3.69 -15.22 -7.97
CA ARG A 181 4.67 -16.22 -7.54
C ARG A 181 5.97 -15.59 -7.01
N SER A 182 5.87 -14.49 -6.27
CA SER A 182 7.02 -13.65 -5.89
C SER A 182 7.07 -13.44 -4.39
N ASN A 183 8.26 -13.35 -3.81
CA ASN A 183 8.45 -13.23 -2.36
C ASN A 183 9.09 -11.89 -1.99
N ASP A 184 8.84 -11.41 -0.78
CA ASP A 184 9.52 -10.24 -0.22
C ASP A 184 9.42 -8.99 -1.13
N VAL A 185 8.23 -8.79 -1.70
CA VAL A 185 7.92 -7.64 -2.56
C VAL A 185 7.31 -6.53 -1.70
N THR A 186 7.97 -5.38 -1.67
CA THR A 186 7.50 -4.17 -0.99
C THR A 186 7.03 -3.14 -2.01
N VAL A 187 5.77 -2.71 -1.89
CA VAL A 187 5.19 -1.60 -2.64
C VAL A 187 4.86 -0.50 -1.63
N ARG A 188 5.67 0.56 -1.57
CA ARG A 188 5.51 1.59 -0.54
C ARG A 188 5.57 3.03 -0.99
N GLY A 189 4.79 3.90 -0.35
CA GLY A 189 4.90 5.35 -0.58
C GLY A 189 4.52 5.79 -2.00
N ASN A 190 3.83 4.96 -2.79
CA ASN A 190 3.51 5.29 -4.19
C ASN A 190 2.19 6.07 -4.31
N PHE A 191 2.08 6.88 -5.36
CA PHE A 191 0.82 7.46 -5.79
C PHE A 191 0.36 6.78 -7.08
N ILE A 192 -0.69 5.98 -6.99
CA ILE A 192 -1.15 5.08 -8.07
C ILE A 192 -2.53 5.52 -8.54
N THR A 193 -2.64 5.91 -9.81
CA THR A 193 -3.91 6.19 -10.48
C THR A 193 -4.12 5.21 -11.63
N VAL A 194 -5.21 4.42 -11.60
CA VAL A 194 -5.55 3.43 -12.63
C VAL A 194 -6.93 3.66 -13.24
N THR A 195 -7.14 3.19 -14.47
CA THR A 195 -8.42 3.42 -15.19
C THR A 195 -9.29 2.17 -15.32
N GLY A 196 -8.74 0.97 -15.56
CA GLY A 196 -9.57 -0.20 -15.94
C GLY A 196 -9.33 -1.51 -15.20
N SER A 197 -8.33 -1.58 -14.34
CA SER A 197 -8.07 -2.74 -13.50
C SER A 197 -7.59 -2.28 -12.13
N SER A 198 -6.95 -3.18 -11.40
CA SER A 198 -6.60 -2.97 -10.02
C SER A 198 -5.33 -2.13 -9.85
N GLY A 199 -5.27 -1.38 -8.74
CA GLY A 199 -4.06 -0.65 -8.35
C GLY A 199 -2.91 -1.60 -8.07
N ILE A 200 -3.11 -2.54 -7.13
CA ILE A 200 -2.14 -3.60 -6.82
C ILE A 200 -2.85 -4.96 -6.85
N ILE A 201 -2.24 -5.96 -7.48
CA ILE A 201 -2.69 -7.36 -7.48
C ILE A 201 -1.57 -8.22 -6.91
N TYR A 202 -1.84 -8.83 -5.75
CA TYR A 202 -0.92 -9.73 -5.05
C TYR A 202 -1.42 -11.17 -5.18
N MET A 203 -0.92 -11.91 -6.18
CA MET A 203 -1.48 -13.20 -6.59
C MET A 203 -0.80 -14.41 -5.95
N SER A 204 -1.38 -15.57 -6.23
CA SER A 204 -0.96 -16.91 -5.83
C SER A 204 0.54 -17.18 -5.87
N ARG A 205 0.97 -18.03 -4.93
CA ARG A 205 2.36 -18.38 -4.59
C ARG A 205 3.27 -17.20 -4.29
N SER A 206 2.72 -16.01 -4.06
CA SER A 206 3.49 -14.88 -3.52
C SER A 206 3.39 -14.86 -2.00
N ARG A 207 4.46 -14.45 -1.31
CA ARG A 207 4.57 -14.49 0.16
C ARG A 207 5.39 -13.33 0.69
N ASN A 208 5.23 -13.03 1.98
CA ASN A 208 5.95 -11.98 2.70
C ASN A 208 5.84 -10.61 2.02
N GLY A 209 4.64 -10.27 1.56
CA GLY A 209 4.38 -9.00 0.88
C GLY A 209 4.20 -7.86 1.87
N LEU A 210 4.64 -6.66 1.47
CA LEU A 210 4.34 -5.42 2.17
C LEU A 210 3.76 -4.39 1.21
N ILE A 211 2.52 -3.95 1.46
CA ILE A 211 1.87 -2.84 0.76
C ILE A 211 1.66 -1.72 1.77
N GLU A 212 2.48 -0.68 1.70
CA GLU A 212 2.55 0.33 2.77
C GLU A 212 2.47 1.77 2.29
N ASN A 213 1.69 2.62 2.95
CA ASN A 213 1.74 4.07 2.76
C ASN A 213 1.53 4.51 1.30
N ASN A 214 0.73 3.77 0.54
CA ASN A 214 0.37 4.14 -0.83
C ASN A 214 -0.92 4.95 -0.84
N HIS A 215 -1.01 5.91 -1.77
CA HIS A 215 -2.25 6.52 -2.18
C HIS A 215 -2.68 5.87 -3.50
N ILE A 216 -3.80 5.14 -3.49
CA ILE A 216 -4.31 4.42 -4.66
C ILE A 216 -5.71 4.92 -4.98
N THR A 217 -5.86 5.47 -6.18
CA THR A 217 -7.11 5.98 -6.70
C THR A 217 -7.26 5.72 -8.19
N GLY A 218 -8.27 6.29 -8.83
CA GLY A 218 -8.49 6.12 -10.25
C GLY A 218 -9.77 6.78 -10.74
N ARG A 219 -10.24 6.33 -11.90
CA ARG A 219 -11.51 6.78 -12.48
C ARG A 219 -12.50 5.63 -12.54
N ASP A 220 -13.78 5.99 -12.49
CA ASP A 220 -14.84 5.03 -12.74
C ASP A 220 -14.63 4.41 -14.11
N TYR A 221 -14.81 3.09 -14.15
CA TYR A 221 -14.61 2.34 -15.37
C TYR A 221 -15.82 2.49 -16.29
N ILE A 222 -15.60 3.17 -17.41
CA ILE A 222 -16.56 3.21 -18.52
C ILE A 222 -16.39 1.89 -19.31
N ARG A 223 -17.48 1.18 -19.53
CA ARG A 223 -17.45 -0.15 -20.18
C ARG A 223 -17.39 0.00 -21.70
N TYR A 224 -17.06 -1.10 -22.36
CA TYR A 224 -17.27 -1.24 -23.79
C TYR A 224 -18.77 -1.48 -24.05
N PRO A 225 -19.37 -0.86 -25.08
CA PRO A 225 -18.74 -0.07 -26.14
C PRO A 225 -18.64 1.45 -25.87
N GLU A 226 -19.09 1.94 -24.70
CA GLU A 226 -19.09 3.38 -24.40
C GLU A 226 -17.67 3.98 -24.40
N ASP A 227 -16.68 3.20 -23.99
CA ASP A 227 -15.26 3.47 -24.22
C ASP A 227 -14.68 2.37 -25.13
N PRO A 228 -14.24 2.67 -26.36
CA PRO A 228 -13.68 1.67 -27.27
C PRO A 228 -12.34 1.08 -26.80
N LEU A 229 -11.68 1.71 -25.82
CA LEU A 229 -10.46 1.19 -25.18
C LEU A 229 -10.77 0.30 -23.97
N ALA A 230 -12.04 0.23 -23.56
CA ALA A 230 -12.48 -0.60 -22.44
C ALA A 230 -12.23 -2.08 -22.66
N TYR A 231 -11.44 -2.64 -21.75
CA TYR A 231 -11.30 -4.06 -21.53
C TYR A 231 -12.67 -4.77 -21.38
N HIS A 232 -12.91 -5.88 -22.08
CA HIS A 232 -14.24 -6.51 -22.08
C HIS A 232 -14.69 -7.04 -20.71
N LYS A 233 -13.75 -7.43 -19.85
CA LYS A 233 -14.01 -8.05 -18.55
C LYS A 233 -13.22 -7.33 -17.45
N PRO A 234 -13.56 -6.06 -17.15
CA PRO A 234 -12.83 -5.30 -16.14
C PRO A 234 -12.97 -5.99 -14.79
N HIS A 235 -11.85 -6.39 -14.22
CA HIS A 235 -11.75 -6.72 -12.81
C HIS A 235 -10.90 -5.64 -12.14
N GLN A 236 -11.58 -4.80 -11.35
CA GLN A 236 -11.02 -3.64 -10.70
C GLN A 236 -11.32 -3.70 -9.21
N SER A 237 -10.27 -3.97 -8.44
CA SER A 237 -10.21 -3.67 -7.00
C SER A 237 -9.09 -2.66 -6.76
N ILE A 238 -9.15 -1.83 -5.74
CA ILE A 238 -8.00 -0.98 -5.40
C ILE A 238 -6.81 -1.89 -5.06
N ILE A 239 -7.05 -2.90 -4.21
CA ILE A 239 -6.10 -3.99 -3.91
C ILE A 239 -6.80 -5.35 -4.08
N ALA A 240 -6.24 -6.19 -4.94
CA ALA A 240 -6.67 -7.57 -5.14
C ALA A 240 -5.67 -8.53 -4.50
N ILE A 241 -6.15 -9.40 -3.62
CA ILE A 241 -5.35 -10.35 -2.84
C ILE A 241 -5.75 -11.78 -3.24
N SER A 242 -4.75 -12.60 -3.55
CA SER A 242 -4.89 -14.03 -3.80
C SER A 242 -3.66 -14.78 -3.31
N ALA A 243 -3.08 -14.32 -2.20
CA ALA A 243 -1.90 -14.90 -1.57
C ALA A 243 -1.99 -14.74 -0.04
N ASN A 244 -1.11 -15.46 0.67
CA ASN A 244 -0.95 -15.43 2.12
C ASN A 244 0.28 -14.60 2.51
N ASP A 245 0.46 -14.39 3.81
CA ASP A 245 1.67 -13.78 4.37
C ASP A 245 1.86 -12.34 3.83
N LEU A 246 0.83 -11.51 4.03
CA LEU A 246 0.73 -10.17 3.46
C LEU A 246 0.40 -9.14 4.53
N VAL A 247 1.17 -8.06 4.57
CA VAL A 247 0.87 -6.88 5.37
C VAL A 247 0.43 -5.75 4.45
N VAL A 248 -0.75 -5.19 4.72
CA VAL A 248 -1.30 -4.01 4.04
C VAL A 248 -1.51 -2.92 5.08
N ARG A 249 -0.70 -1.86 5.05
CA ARG A 249 -0.75 -0.86 6.12
C ARG A 249 -0.61 0.60 5.71
N GLY A 250 -1.28 1.49 6.43
CA GLY A 250 -1.10 2.92 6.26
C GLY A 250 -1.51 3.44 4.87
N ASN A 251 -2.36 2.73 4.11
CA ASN A 251 -2.71 3.14 2.75
C ASN A 251 -3.98 4.00 2.73
N LEU A 252 -4.03 4.92 1.76
CA LEU A 252 -5.20 5.71 1.40
C LEU A 252 -5.78 5.17 0.08
N LEU A 253 -6.98 4.59 0.13
CA LEU A 253 -7.56 3.79 -0.94
C LEU A 253 -8.96 4.32 -1.29
N HIS A 254 -9.17 4.89 -2.48
CA HIS A 254 -10.50 5.43 -2.84
C HIS A 254 -10.75 5.62 -4.34
N GLY A 255 -12.00 5.88 -4.73
CA GLY A 255 -12.38 6.38 -6.05
C GLY A 255 -12.42 5.36 -7.19
N ILE A 256 -12.18 4.07 -6.90
CA ILE A 256 -12.32 2.92 -7.82
C ILE A 256 -12.78 1.68 -7.06
N GLY A 257 -12.99 0.57 -7.78
CA GLY A 257 -13.19 -0.76 -7.19
C GLY A 257 -14.50 -1.39 -7.58
N ASN A 258 -14.74 -1.59 -8.88
CA ASN A 258 -15.97 -2.17 -9.41
C ASN A 258 -16.20 -3.63 -8.99
N SER A 259 -15.18 -4.35 -8.54
CA SER A 259 -15.32 -5.66 -7.86
C SER A 259 -15.49 -5.50 -6.34
N SER A 260 -14.61 -4.73 -5.71
CA SER A 260 -14.64 -4.27 -4.31
C SER A 260 -13.56 -3.18 -4.17
N GLY A 261 -13.53 -2.45 -3.06
CA GLY A 261 -12.35 -1.65 -2.71
C GLY A 261 -11.10 -2.52 -2.54
N MET A 262 -11.14 -3.44 -1.58
CA MET A 262 -10.14 -4.48 -1.36
C MET A 262 -10.83 -5.85 -1.38
N MET A 263 -10.22 -6.84 -2.01
CA MET A 263 -10.83 -8.17 -2.15
C MET A 263 -9.82 -9.29 -2.04
N MET A 264 -10.13 -10.28 -1.19
CA MET A 264 -9.48 -11.59 -1.17
C MET A 264 -10.31 -12.53 -2.04
N TYR A 265 -9.86 -12.83 -3.25
CA TYR A 265 -10.67 -13.48 -4.30
C TYR A 265 -11.00 -14.96 -4.04
N GLN A 266 -12.15 -15.40 -4.55
CA GLN A 266 -12.52 -16.82 -4.66
C GLN A 266 -12.14 -17.32 -6.05
N ASN A 267 -11.38 -18.41 -6.14
CA ASN A 267 -11.22 -19.34 -7.28
C ASN A 267 -10.83 -18.82 -8.69
N ASP A 268 -10.96 -17.53 -9.00
CA ASP A 268 -10.70 -16.97 -10.34
C ASP A 268 -9.20 -16.68 -10.60
N ILE A 269 -8.37 -16.92 -9.59
CA ILE A 269 -6.94 -16.62 -9.57
C ILE A 269 -6.25 -17.87 -8.99
N PRO A 270 -5.17 -18.43 -9.60
CA PRO A 270 -4.86 -19.86 -9.60
C PRO A 270 -5.04 -20.53 -8.24
N ALA A 271 -5.75 -21.66 -8.23
CA ALA A 271 -6.33 -22.42 -7.11
C ALA A 271 -5.39 -22.90 -5.97
N ASP A 272 -4.36 -22.13 -5.59
CA ASP A 272 -3.42 -22.53 -4.54
C ASP A 272 -3.72 -21.92 -3.16
N VAL A 273 -4.59 -20.92 -3.08
CA VAL A 273 -5.09 -20.38 -1.79
C VAL A 273 -6.48 -20.93 -1.53
N THR A 274 -6.52 -22.08 -0.88
CA THR A 274 -7.75 -22.68 -0.37
C THR A 274 -8.23 -22.00 0.91
N ALA A 275 -7.32 -21.37 1.65
CA ALA A 275 -7.59 -20.60 2.86
C ALA A 275 -6.62 -19.42 2.95
N TYR A 276 -7.17 -18.21 3.17
CA TYR A 276 -6.36 -17.02 3.44
C TYR A 276 -5.84 -17.02 4.87
N ARG A 277 -4.53 -16.82 5.03
CA ARG A 277 -3.86 -16.83 6.33
C ARG A 277 -2.69 -15.87 6.43
N ASN A 278 -2.39 -15.47 7.67
CA ASN A 278 -1.30 -14.57 8.01
C ASN A 278 -1.40 -13.24 7.26
N ILE A 279 -2.58 -12.62 7.33
CA ILE A 279 -2.84 -11.34 6.68
C ILE A 279 -3.07 -10.29 7.76
N LEU A 280 -2.29 -9.21 7.71
CA LEU A 280 -2.47 -8.04 8.54
C LEU A 280 -2.91 -6.87 7.66
N ILE A 281 -4.10 -6.33 7.94
CA ILE A 281 -4.59 -5.09 7.32
C ILE A 281 -4.73 -4.06 8.44
N GLU A 282 -3.87 -3.04 8.45
CA GLU A 282 -3.84 -2.06 9.54
C GLU A 282 -3.69 -0.60 9.14
N SER A 283 -4.30 0.32 9.88
CA SER A 283 -4.11 1.77 9.67
C SER A 283 -4.45 2.24 8.25
N ASN A 284 -5.35 1.56 7.53
CA ASN A 284 -5.76 1.98 6.18
C ASN A 284 -7.05 2.80 6.23
N ALA A 285 -7.18 3.76 5.32
CA ALA A 285 -8.45 4.37 4.96
C ALA A 285 -8.89 3.84 3.60
N LEU A 286 -10.01 3.10 3.59
CA LEU A 286 -10.62 2.55 2.38
C LEU A 286 -12.03 3.12 2.25
N TYR A 287 -12.21 4.05 1.32
CA TYR A 287 -13.48 4.74 1.12
C TYR A 287 -13.87 4.95 -0.34
N ASP A 288 -15.11 5.35 -0.61
CA ASP A 288 -15.60 5.72 -1.94
C ASP A 288 -15.31 4.67 -3.03
N THR A 289 -15.81 3.46 -2.81
CA THR A 289 -15.63 2.34 -3.74
C THR A 289 -16.76 2.32 -4.76
N SER A 290 -16.46 2.07 -6.04
CA SER A 290 -17.49 1.97 -7.08
C SER A 290 -18.48 0.80 -6.84
N ASN A 291 -18.05 -0.32 -6.25
CA ASN A 291 -18.93 -1.43 -5.84
C ASN A 291 -19.67 -1.13 -4.51
N ASN A 292 -20.49 -2.07 -4.05
CA ASN A 292 -21.22 -2.04 -2.78
C ASN A 292 -20.44 -2.64 -1.61
N SER A 293 -19.16 -2.99 -1.77
CA SER A 293 -18.32 -3.54 -0.71
C SER A 293 -17.00 -2.79 -0.65
N ALA A 294 -16.61 -2.34 0.55
CA ALA A 294 -15.27 -1.81 0.77
C ALA A 294 -14.27 -2.96 0.82
N LEU A 295 -14.35 -3.82 1.85
CA LEU A 295 -13.55 -5.03 1.95
C LEU A 295 -14.40 -6.29 1.78
N ARG A 296 -13.96 -7.21 0.91
CA ARG A 296 -14.57 -8.53 0.75
C ARG A 296 -13.54 -9.64 0.95
N ILE A 297 -13.92 -10.64 1.75
CA ILE A 297 -13.08 -11.79 2.08
C ILE A 297 -13.81 -13.06 1.66
N TYR A 298 -13.22 -13.82 0.74
CA TYR A 298 -13.60 -15.21 0.48
C TYR A 298 -12.60 -16.14 1.13
N ASN A 299 -12.99 -17.38 1.41
CA ASN A 299 -12.13 -18.45 1.91
C ASN A 299 -11.30 -18.02 3.13
N LEU A 300 -11.94 -17.32 4.08
CA LEU A 300 -11.30 -16.93 5.32
C LEU A 300 -10.73 -18.17 6.03
N GLY A 301 -9.41 -18.17 6.26
CA GLY A 301 -8.71 -19.20 7.05
C GLY A 301 -8.40 -18.69 8.46
N GLU A 302 -7.12 -18.62 8.78
CA GLU A 302 -6.59 -18.31 10.12
C GLU A 302 -5.69 -17.07 10.15
N ASN A 303 -5.56 -16.43 11.31
CA ASN A 303 -4.64 -15.31 11.50
C ASN A 303 -4.83 -14.17 10.46
N VAL A 304 -6.08 -13.78 10.24
CA VAL A 304 -6.44 -12.60 9.45
C VAL A 304 -6.85 -11.49 10.41
N VAL A 305 -6.03 -10.46 10.52
CA VAL A 305 -6.20 -9.37 11.48
C VAL A 305 -6.51 -8.07 10.75
N LEU A 306 -7.65 -7.48 11.07
CA LEU A 306 -7.99 -6.12 10.66
C LEU A 306 -7.92 -5.22 11.89
N ARG A 307 -7.03 -4.22 11.89
CA ARG A 307 -6.97 -3.27 13.01
C ARG A 307 -6.77 -1.82 12.63
N ASN A 308 -7.39 -0.89 13.35
CA ASN A 308 -7.22 0.55 13.11
C ASN A 308 -7.52 1.00 11.67
N ASN A 309 -8.48 0.37 11.01
CA ASN A 309 -8.86 0.78 9.66
C ASN A 309 -10.15 1.60 9.67
N PHE A 310 -10.30 2.46 8.66
CA PHE A 310 -11.57 3.06 8.29
C PHE A 310 -12.08 2.41 7.00
N PHE A 311 -13.27 1.82 7.06
CA PHE A 311 -13.92 1.17 5.92
C PHE A 311 -15.27 1.81 5.63
N PHE A 312 -15.40 2.34 4.42
CA PHE A 312 -16.63 2.94 3.93
C PHE A 312 -16.79 2.59 2.44
N SER A 313 -17.88 1.95 2.02
CA SER A 313 -18.05 1.70 0.59
C SER A 313 -18.54 2.95 -0.12
N LYS A 314 -19.84 3.24 0.03
CA LYS A 314 -20.49 4.46 -0.43
C LYS A 314 -21.84 4.60 0.27
N LYS A 315 -22.37 5.81 0.28
CA LYS A 315 -23.74 6.08 0.70
C LYS A 315 -24.70 5.52 -0.34
N ARG A 316 -25.79 4.87 0.07
CA ARG A 316 -26.83 4.45 -0.88
C ARG A 316 -27.69 5.65 -1.29
N PRO A 317 -27.97 5.85 -2.59
CA PRO A 317 -28.87 6.91 -3.04
C PRO A 317 -30.28 6.80 -2.43
N GLY A 318 -30.95 7.95 -2.30
CA GLY A 318 -32.36 8.05 -1.91
C GLY A 318 -32.65 7.98 -0.41
N LYS A 319 -33.94 7.79 -0.08
CA LYS A 319 -34.44 7.57 1.29
C LYS A 319 -34.26 6.11 1.74
N CYS A 320 -33.38 5.33 1.08
CA CYS A 320 -33.33 3.86 1.02
C CYS A 320 -34.37 3.17 0.13
N ASN A 321 -34.37 3.42 -1.18
CA ASN A 321 -35.41 2.91 -2.08
C ASN A 321 -34.94 1.83 -3.08
N GLY A 322 -34.50 0.66 -2.62
CA GLY A 322 -34.38 -0.48 -3.55
C GLY A 322 -33.84 -1.80 -3.00
N VAL A 323 -34.59 -2.39 -2.06
CA VAL A 323 -35.05 -3.80 -1.91
C VAL A 323 -35.51 -3.98 -0.45
N THR A 324 -34.89 -3.28 0.51
CA THR A 324 -35.29 -3.24 1.93
C THR A 324 -35.19 -1.83 2.50
N ASN A 325 -36.23 -1.36 3.20
CA ASN A 325 -36.24 -0.13 4.02
C ASN A 325 -35.42 -0.33 5.32
N ASP A 326 -34.23 -0.90 5.20
CA ASP A 326 -33.43 -1.39 6.31
C ASP A 326 -32.28 -0.43 6.60
N GLY A 327 -32.37 0.26 7.75
CA GLY A 327 -31.35 1.19 8.22
C GLY A 327 -29.95 0.58 8.37
N HIS A 328 -29.82 -0.75 8.49
CA HIS A 328 -28.52 -1.42 8.47
C HIS A 328 -27.73 -1.17 7.18
N TYR A 329 -28.42 -0.84 6.08
CA TYR A 329 -27.83 -0.59 4.77
C TYR A 329 -27.92 0.87 4.32
N ARG A 330 -28.04 1.83 5.25
CA ARG A 330 -27.91 3.26 4.92
C ARG A 330 -26.64 3.54 4.11
N TYR A 331 -25.54 2.92 4.53
CA TYR A 331 -24.33 2.79 3.72
C TYR A 331 -24.23 1.37 3.19
N ASN A 332 -23.43 1.22 2.13
CA ASN A 332 -23.11 -0.08 1.58
C ASN A 332 -22.28 -0.95 2.55
N VAL A 333 -21.79 -2.09 2.09
CA VAL A 333 -21.12 -3.07 2.95
C VAL A 333 -19.69 -2.61 3.22
N ALA A 334 -19.32 -2.37 4.47
CA ALA A 334 -17.96 -2.01 4.87
C ALA A 334 -17.05 -3.26 4.89
N LEU A 335 -17.57 -4.38 5.40
CA LEU A 335 -16.87 -5.65 5.46
C LEU A 335 -17.83 -6.79 5.09
N ASN A 336 -17.45 -7.62 4.13
CA ASN A 336 -18.18 -8.83 3.76
C ASN A 336 -17.28 -10.06 3.80
N VAL A 337 -17.42 -10.89 4.84
CA VAL A 337 -16.84 -12.24 4.85
C VAL A 337 -17.83 -13.18 4.16
N HIS A 338 -17.58 -13.42 2.88
CA HIS A 338 -18.48 -14.15 2.00
C HIS A 338 -18.39 -15.67 2.20
N SER A 339 -17.20 -16.20 2.47
CA SER A 339 -17.00 -17.63 2.77
C SER A 339 -15.87 -17.85 3.75
N ILE A 340 -16.01 -18.93 4.51
CA ILE A 340 -14.98 -19.49 5.39
C ILE A 340 -14.38 -20.69 4.62
N ALA A 341 -13.06 -20.85 4.69
CA ALA A 341 -12.39 -21.97 4.05
C ALA A 341 -12.80 -23.31 4.69
N GLU A 342 -12.73 -24.39 3.92
CA GLU A 342 -12.97 -25.74 4.43
C GLU A 342 -12.03 -26.07 5.59
N GLY A 343 -12.57 -26.63 6.67
CA GLY A 343 -11.82 -26.94 7.89
C GLY A 343 -11.69 -25.77 8.89
N PHE A 344 -12.25 -24.59 8.59
CA PHE A 344 -12.25 -23.43 9.47
C PHE A 344 -13.67 -23.05 9.90
N ASP A 345 -13.79 -22.37 11.06
CA ASP A 345 -15.07 -21.90 11.62
C ASP A 345 -15.22 -20.36 11.62
N GLY A 346 -14.18 -19.67 11.13
CA GLY A 346 -14.09 -18.21 11.07
C GLY A 346 -13.46 -17.54 12.30
N SER A 347 -13.01 -18.31 13.31
CA SER A 347 -12.26 -17.79 14.47
C SER A 347 -10.90 -17.18 14.10
N GLY A 348 -10.43 -17.47 12.89
CA GLY A 348 -9.23 -16.87 12.32
C GLY A 348 -9.32 -15.37 12.04
N LEU A 349 -10.52 -14.78 12.03
CA LEU A 349 -10.71 -13.35 11.82
C LEU A 349 -10.72 -12.59 13.15
N LYS A 350 -9.85 -11.59 13.24
CA LYS A 350 -9.72 -10.69 14.38
C LYS A 350 -9.92 -9.24 13.94
N LEU A 351 -10.84 -8.55 14.61
CA LEU A 351 -11.22 -7.17 14.30
C LEU A 351 -10.94 -6.29 15.51
N TYR A 352 -9.99 -5.37 15.42
CA TYR A 352 -9.62 -4.50 16.54
C TYR A 352 -9.65 -3.03 16.17
N ASN A 353 -10.40 -2.22 16.92
CA ASN A 353 -10.27 -0.77 16.82
C ASN A 353 -10.51 -0.21 15.39
N ASN A 354 -11.41 -0.81 14.63
CA ASN A 354 -11.77 -0.35 13.28
C ASN A 354 -13.04 0.51 13.31
N ILE A 355 -13.24 1.32 12.27
CA ILE A 355 -14.49 2.02 11.99
C ILE A 355 -15.09 1.42 10.71
N PHE A 356 -16.24 0.77 10.84
CA PHE A 356 -17.01 0.21 9.74
C PHE A 356 -18.24 1.07 9.47
N LEU A 357 -18.11 2.00 8.52
CA LEU A 357 -19.22 2.84 8.08
C LEU A 357 -20.03 2.11 7.01
N GLY A 358 -20.92 1.23 7.47
CA GLY A 358 -21.76 0.37 6.68
C GLY A 358 -21.94 -1.00 7.31
N ALA A 359 -22.56 -1.92 6.57
CA ALA A 359 -22.75 -3.28 7.07
C ALA A 359 -21.40 -4.00 7.23
N ALA A 360 -21.15 -4.54 8.43
CA ALA A 360 -20.09 -5.50 8.68
C ALA A 360 -20.71 -6.90 8.84
N MET A 361 -20.39 -7.80 7.92
CA MET A 361 -20.88 -9.18 7.90
C MET A 361 -19.72 -10.13 8.23
N ILE A 362 -19.77 -10.72 9.42
CA ILE A 362 -18.66 -11.51 9.98
C ILE A 362 -19.13 -12.93 10.38
N PRO A 363 -18.23 -13.92 10.41
CA PRO A 363 -18.53 -15.25 10.91
C PRO A 363 -19.00 -15.27 12.37
N PRO A 364 -19.75 -16.30 12.80
CA PRO A 364 -20.07 -16.52 14.19
C PRO A 364 -18.83 -16.61 15.09
N ALA A 365 -17.74 -17.26 14.67
CA ALA A 365 -16.59 -17.47 15.53
C ALA A 365 -15.58 -16.30 15.53
N ALA A 366 -15.78 -15.25 14.71
CA ALA A 366 -14.85 -14.13 14.62
C ALA A 366 -14.70 -13.39 15.96
N GLU A 367 -13.49 -12.93 16.24
CA GLU A 367 -13.16 -12.10 17.39
C GLU A 367 -13.26 -10.62 16.99
N GLU A 368 -13.94 -9.83 17.82
CA GLU A 368 -14.06 -8.39 17.60
C GLU A 368 -13.93 -7.67 18.94
N ARG A 369 -13.17 -6.57 19.00
CA ARG A 369 -13.01 -5.72 20.18
C ARG A 369 -12.79 -4.25 19.81
N SER A 370 -13.36 -3.34 20.60
CA SER A 370 -13.19 -1.88 20.47
C SER A 370 -13.49 -1.31 19.08
N ASN A 371 -14.35 -1.95 18.30
CA ASN A 371 -14.73 -1.47 16.96
C ASN A 371 -15.93 -0.52 17.02
N PHE A 372 -16.01 0.38 16.05
CA PHE A 372 -17.20 1.16 15.76
C PHE A 372 -17.92 0.58 14.53
N PHE A 373 -19.11 0.05 14.72
CA PHE A 373 -19.95 -0.48 13.65
C PHE A 373 -21.14 0.42 13.40
N TRP A 374 -21.39 0.75 12.13
CA TRP A 374 -22.71 1.24 11.74
C TRP A 374 -23.76 0.15 11.99
N SER A 375 -23.57 -1.02 11.37
CA SER A 375 -24.41 -2.20 11.56
C SER A 375 -23.55 -3.47 11.56
N LEU A 376 -23.96 -4.48 12.33
CA LEU A 376 -23.20 -5.71 12.51
C LEU A 376 -24.09 -6.93 12.31
N LYS A 377 -23.71 -7.78 11.35
CA LYS A 377 -24.29 -9.10 11.12
C LYS A 377 -23.28 -10.17 11.48
N ARG A 378 -23.59 -11.00 12.47
CA ARG A 378 -22.77 -12.13 12.90
C ARG A 378 -23.43 -13.44 12.49
N GLY A 379 -22.77 -14.17 11.59
CA GLY A 379 -23.38 -15.29 10.87
C GLY A 379 -24.63 -14.85 10.11
N LYS A 380 -25.79 -15.40 10.47
CA LYS A 380 -27.07 -15.09 9.81
C LYS A 380 -27.89 -14.01 10.53
N LYS A 381 -27.45 -13.52 11.71
CA LYS A 381 -28.25 -12.64 12.57
C LYS A 381 -27.65 -11.24 12.65
N TRP A 382 -28.49 -10.22 12.43
CA TRP A 382 -28.17 -8.86 12.85
C TRP A 382 -28.06 -8.81 14.38
N GLN A 383 -27.08 -8.07 14.85
CA GLN A 383 -26.82 -7.92 16.27
C GLN A 383 -27.50 -6.66 16.78
N ILE A 384 -28.11 -6.72 17.97
CA ILE A 384 -28.69 -5.55 18.65
C ILE A 384 -27.67 -4.79 19.50
N GLN A 385 -26.55 -5.44 19.80
CA GLN A 385 -25.40 -4.96 20.55
C GLN A 385 -24.15 -5.65 19.99
N PRO A 386 -22.96 -5.04 20.06
CA PRO A 386 -21.74 -5.72 19.69
C PRO A 386 -21.45 -6.91 20.62
N VAL A 387 -20.53 -7.77 20.23
CA VAL A 387 -20.13 -8.94 21.01
C VAL A 387 -19.29 -8.51 22.20
N ASP A 388 -18.37 -7.60 21.96
CA ASP A 388 -17.48 -7.01 22.95
C ASP A 388 -18.05 -5.70 23.47
N THR A 389 -17.97 -5.48 24.78
CA THR A 389 -18.54 -4.30 25.45
C THR A 389 -17.77 -3.02 25.19
N ALA A 390 -16.55 -3.10 24.65
CA ALA A 390 -15.78 -1.94 24.22
C ALA A 390 -16.11 -1.49 22.79
N SER A 391 -16.79 -2.35 22.02
CA SER A 391 -17.29 -1.98 20.71
C SER A 391 -18.57 -1.16 20.80
N ARG A 392 -18.86 -0.39 19.75
CA ARG A 392 -20.07 0.43 19.62
C ARG A 392 -20.82 0.04 18.36
N LEU A 393 -22.15 0.00 18.48
CA LEU A 393 -23.06 -0.28 17.37
C LEU A 393 -24.08 0.86 17.25
N VAL A 394 -24.21 1.45 16.06
CA VAL A 394 -25.13 2.57 15.82
C VAL A 394 -26.54 2.08 15.52
N VAL A 395 -26.67 1.12 14.61
CA VAL A 395 -27.94 0.53 14.19
C VAL A 395 -27.89 -0.96 14.52
N GLY A 396 -28.50 -1.33 15.66
CA GLY A 396 -28.62 -2.73 16.08
C GLY A 396 -30.01 -3.34 15.92
N ARG A 397 -31.05 -2.51 15.78
CA ARG A 397 -32.41 -2.99 15.55
C ARG A 397 -32.82 -2.65 14.13
N ASP A 398 -33.65 -3.48 13.54
CA ASP A 398 -34.34 -3.15 12.29
C ASP A 398 -35.09 -1.83 12.50
N ARG A 399 -34.64 -0.81 11.80
CA ARG A 399 -35.27 0.51 11.77
C ARG A 399 -35.60 0.85 10.34
N GLY A 400 -36.75 1.48 10.16
CA GLY A 400 -37.08 2.09 8.89
C GLY A 400 -36.00 3.10 8.52
N CYS A 401 -35.69 3.19 7.23
CA CYS A 401 -34.80 4.23 6.75
C CYS A 401 -35.36 5.62 7.01
N GLY A 402 -34.58 6.45 7.71
CA GLY A 402 -35.00 7.76 8.24
C GLY A 402 -35.16 7.79 9.77
N GLU A 403 -35.24 6.63 10.43
CA GLU A 403 -35.31 6.53 11.91
C GLU A 403 -33.96 6.13 12.55
N HIS A 404 -32.91 6.07 11.74
CA HIS A 404 -31.55 5.84 12.22
C HIS A 404 -30.91 7.17 12.66
N PRO A 405 -29.92 7.14 13.58
CA PRO A 405 -29.12 8.31 13.89
C PRO A 405 -28.46 8.89 12.64
N MET A 406 -28.34 10.21 12.55
CA MET A 406 -27.68 10.93 11.43
C MET A 406 -26.22 11.32 11.77
N LEU A 407 -25.64 10.63 12.75
CA LEU A 407 -24.33 10.90 13.38
C LEU A 407 -23.18 11.20 12.39
N MET A 408 -23.23 10.56 11.22
CA MET A 408 -22.18 10.64 10.20
C MET A 408 -22.47 11.67 9.13
N GLU A 409 -23.73 12.09 8.97
CA GLU A 409 -24.16 13.07 7.96
C GLU A 409 -24.31 14.49 8.50
N ASN A 410 -24.47 14.68 9.81
CA ASN A 410 -24.66 16.00 10.43
C ASN A 410 -23.36 16.57 11.04
N GLY A 411 -22.22 15.93 10.79
CA GLY A 411 -20.92 16.33 11.32
C GLY A 411 -20.73 16.06 12.82
N GLU A 412 -21.57 15.23 13.46
CA GLU A 412 -21.40 14.85 14.87
C GLU A 412 -20.21 13.89 15.08
N PHE A 413 -19.87 13.07 14.09
CA PHE A 413 -18.76 12.12 14.19
C PHE A 413 -17.47 12.65 13.56
N PHE A 414 -17.53 13.07 12.30
CA PHE A 414 -16.41 13.63 11.56
C PHE A 414 -16.58 15.14 11.39
N ARG A 415 -15.47 15.87 11.25
CA ARG A 415 -15.51 17.33 11.02
C ARG A 415 -16.23 17.73 9.72
N VAL A 416 -16.32 16.81 8.76
CA VAL A 416 -17.00 17.04 7.47
C VAL A 416 -18.50 17.19 7.73
N ARG A 417 -19.01 18.42 7.61
CA ARG A 417 -20.39 18.77 7.99
C ARG A 417 -21.44 18.40 6.96
N ASP A 418 -21.09 18.28 5.70
CA ASP A 418 -22.05 18.01 4.65
C ASP A 418 -21.38 17.17 3.56
N ASP A 419 -22.10 16.12 3.16
CA ASP A 419 -21.83 15.33 1.98
C ASP A 419 -20.80 14.17 2.17
N LEU A 420 -21.31 13.05 2.69
CA LEU A 420 -20.85 11.69 2.31
C LEU A 420 -21.34 11.31 0.89
N THR A 421 -21.56 12.30 0.03
CA THR A 421 -21.92 12.13 -1.38
C THR A 421 -20.70 12.24 -2.31
N PHE A 422 -19.52 12.54 -1.76
CA PHE A 422 -18.19 12.52 -2.39
C PHE A 422 -18.23 13.06 -3.83
N PRO A 423 -18.67 14.31 -4.06
CA PRO A 423 -18.52 14.91 -5.36
C PRO A 423 -17.04 14.86 -5.72
N GLU A 424 -16.73 14.16 -6.81
CA GLU A 424 -15.42 14.21 -7.45
C GLU A 424 -14.25 13.63 -6.64
N LYS A 425 -14.47 12.61 -5.78
CA LYS A 425 -13.39 11.87 -5.09
C LYS A 425 -12.55 12.75 -4.14
N SER A 426 -13.24 13.60 -3.40
CA SER A 426 -12.63 14.43 -2.36
C SER A 426 -11.93 13.58 -1.29
N ILE A 427 -10.86 14.13 -0.71
CA ILE A 427 -10.14 13.46 0.38
C ILE A 427 -10.95 13.65 1.65
N LEU A 428 -11.29 12.53 2.30
CA LEU A 428 -12.07 12.56 3.53
C LEU A 428 -11.21 13.06 4.69
N ASP A 429 -11.59 14.17 5.31
CA ASP A 429 -11.04 14.56 6.62
C ASP A 429 -11.61 13.65 7.69
N LEU A 430 -10.80 12.67 8.09
CA LEU A 430 -11.13 11.70 9.13
C LEU A 430 -10.88 12.23 10.55
N THR A 431 -10.65 13.53 10.71
CA THR A 431 -10.56 14.15 12.03
C THR A 431 -11.93 14.10 12.72
N LEU A 432 -11.96 13.63 13.98
CA LEU A 432 -13.18 13.58 14.77
C LEU A 432 -13.64 14.99 15.19
N PHE A 433 -14.96 15.18 15.26
CA PHE A 433 -15.62 16.39 15.79
C PHE A 433 -16.20 16.10 17.19
N GLY A 434 -16.13 17.05 18.12
CA GLY A 434 -16.71 16.91 19.48
C GLY A 434 -15.76 16.37 20.57
N GLY A 435 -16.11 16.63 21.83
CA GLY A 435 -15.30 16.39 23.03
C GLY A 435 -15.11 14.92 23.42
N GLU A 436 -14.33 14.71 24.48
CA GLU A 436 -13.75 13.44 24.99
C GLU A 436 -14.78 12.39 25.49
N GLU A 437 -15.91 12.21 24.83
CA GLU A 437 -16.94 11.29 25.30
C GLU A 437 -16.50 9.82 25.16
N ASN A 438 -15.94 9.28 26.25
CA ASN A 438 -15.95 7.88 26.67
C ASN A 438 -15.47 6.83 25.65
N TRP A 439 -14.40 7.10 24.89
CA TRP A 439 -13.73 6.04 24.13
C TRP A 439 -12.85 5.21 25.08
N GLN A 440 -13.18 3.93 25.21
CA GLN A 440 -12.55 3.01 26.15
C GLN A 440 -11.07 2.78 25.84
N LYS A 441 -10.28 2.54 26.89
CA LYS A 441 -8.86 2.21 26.80
C LYS A 441 -8.67 0.91 25.99
N VAL A 442 -8.05 1.02 24.83
CA VAL A 442 -7.70 -0.11 23.95
C VAL A 442 -6.40 -0.77 24.47
N ALA A 443 -6.31 -2.09 24.41
CA ALA A 443 -5.10 -2.80 24.82
C ALA A 443 -3.92 -2.50 23.88
N GLY A 444 -2.69 -2.46 24.41
CA GLY A 444 -1.51 -2.01 23.66
C GLY A 444 -1.16 -2.86 22.44
N ASP A 445 -1.50 -4.15 22.47
CA ASP A 445 -1.30 -5.15 21.41
C ASP A 445 -2.32 -5.06 20.27
N GLN A 446 -3.44 -4.38 20.51
CA GLN A 446 -4.48 -4.11 19.52
C GLN A 446 -4.15 -2.89 18.65
N LEU A 447 -3.12 -2.14 19.01
CA LEU A 447 -2.75 -0.90 18.34
C LEU A 447 -1.67 -1.12 17.29
N PRO A 448 -1.72 -0.36 16.18
CA PRO A 448 -0.67 -0.36 15.19
C PRO A 448 0.54 0.39 15.73
N GLU A 449 1.69 0.10 15.15
CA GLU A 449 2.92 0.83 15.42
C GLU A 449 2.91 2.23 14.76
N TYR A 450 2.24 2.35 13.62
CA TYR A 450 2.16 3.56 12.81
C TYR A 450 0.72 3.85 12.37
N PHE A 451 0.37 5.13 12.31
CA PHE A 451 -0.90 5.63 11.80
C PHE A 451 -0.79 6.07 10.33
N LEU A 452 -1.96 6.24 9.69
CA LEU A 452 -2.07 6.76 8.32
C LEU A 452 -1.35 8.10 8.22
N ALA A 453 -0.47 8.23 7.24
CA ALA A 453 0.23 9.47 6.99
C ALA A 453 -0.71 10.53 6.38
N PRO A 454 -0.47 11.83 6.64
CA PRO A 454 -1.24 12.89 6.00
C PRO A 454 -0.99 12.89 4.49
N LEU A 455 -2.03 13.18 3.71
CA LEU A 455 -1.89 13.40 2.28
C LEU A 455 -1.25 14.77 2.01
N GLN A 456 -0.32 14.81 1.07
CA GLN A 456 0.34 16.03 0.61
C GLN A 456 -0.27 16.53 -0.71
N ASP A 457 -0.04 17.80 -1.03
CA ASP A 457 -0.49 18.42 -2.30
C ASP A 457 0.06 17.70 -3.55
N SER A 458 1.20 17.02 -3.41
CA SER A 458 1.80 16.21 -4.47
C SER A 458 0.99 14.95 -4.83
N GLY A 459 -0.02 14.62 -4.03
CA GLY A 459 -0.78 13.37 -4.08
C GLY A 459 -0.10 12.21 -3.36
N PHE A 460 1.13 12.38 -2.86
CA PHE A 460 1.80 11.38 -2.04
C PHE A 460 1.36 11.48 -0.58
N LEU A 461 1.38 10.34 0.11
CA LEU A 461 1.29 10.33 1.56
C LEU A 461 2.64 10.76 2.17
N GLY A 462 2.57 11.48 3.29
CA GLY A 462 3.74 11.87 4.08
C GLY A 462 4.43 10.68 4.76
N ALA A 463 5.30 10.97 5.72
CA ALA A 463 5.89 9.91 6.55
C ALA A 463 4.82 9.29 7.46
N PRO A 464 4.83 7.95 7.68
CA PRO A 464 3.99 7.31 8.68
C PRO A 464 4.16 7.96 10.04
N VAL A 465 3.04 8.18 10.74
CA VAL A 465 3.09 8.85 12.04
C VAL A 465 3.22 7.79 13.13
N ALA A 466 4.39 7.73 13.77
CA ALA A 466 4.66 6.78 14.85
C ALA A 466 3.67 6.96 16.01
N ARG A 467 3.20 5.85 16.59
CA ARG A 467 2.21 5.87 17.69
C ARG A 467 2.60 6.80 18.84
N SER A 468 3.88 6.82 19.20
CA SER A 468 4.41 7.65 20.30
C SER A 468 4.29 9.16 20.05
N ARG A 469 4.05 9.59 18.82
CA ARG A 469 3.96 11.01 18.45
C ARG A 469 2.52 11.52 18.33
N VAL A 470 1.54 10.64 18.50
CA VAL A 470 0.15 10.96 18.20
C VAL A 470 -0.65 11.04 19.49
N LEU A 471 -1.01 12.26 19.89
CA LEU A 471 -1.94 12.50 21.00
C LEU A 471 -3.37 12.05 20.66
N ARG A 472 -3.73 11.99 19.36
CA ARG A 472 -5.05 11.57 18.85
C ARG A 472 -4.91 10.88 17.49
N PRO A 473 -5.15 9.56 17.38
CA PRO A 473 -4.93 8.85 16.13
C PRO A 473 -5.95 9.19 15.04
N VAL A 474 -5.47 9.29 13.81
CA VAL A 474 -6.27 9.44 12.58
C VAL A 474 -5.88 8.31 11.62
N PRO A 475 -6.81 7.57 11.00
CA PRO A 475 -8.18 7.26 11.43
C PRO A 475 -8.23 5.97 12.26
N GLY A 476 -8.91 6.04 13.39
CA GLY A 476 -9.25 4.94 14.28
C GLY A 476 -10.02 5.52 15.47
N PRO A 477 -10.79 4.73 16.22
CA PRO A 477 -11.33 5.17 17.50
C PRO A 477 -10.18 5.77 18.33
N VAL A 478 -10.35 7.03 18.73
CA VAL A 478 -9.31 7.83 19.37
C VAL A 478 -8.92 7.21 20.69
N GLN A 479 -7.60 7.09 20.90
CA GLN A 479 -7.05 6.83 22.21
C GLN A 479 -6.81 8.14 22.94
N PHE A 480 -7.25 8.21 24.19
CA PHE A 480 -6.51 8.94 25.21
C PHE A 480 -5.55 7.93 25.85
N THR A 481 -4.25 8.10 25.65
CA THR A 481 -3.34 7.65 26.71
C THR A 481 -3.76 8.45 27.93
N ALA A 482 -4.15 7.80 29.03
CA ALA A 482 -4.17 8.47 30.31
C ALA A 482 -2.87 9.28 30.36
N SER A 483 -2.95 10.61 30.53
CA SER A 483 -1.77 11.39 30.88
C SER A 483 -1.07 10.55 31.91
N ALA A 484 0.15 10.09 31.63
CA ALA A 484 0.95 9.30 32.57
C ALA A 484 0.67 9.97 33.90
N GLU A 485 -0.08 9.27 34.78
CA GLU A 485 -0.47 9.82 36.06
C GLU A 485 0.82 10.39 36.56
N ALA A 486 0.88 11.73 36.65
CA ALA A 486 2.12 12.41 36.97
C ALA A 486 2.58 11.64 38.20
N GLU A 487 3.69 10.90 38.06
CA GLU A 487 4.32 10.24 39.19
C GLU A 487 4.51 11.40 40.13
N THR A 488 3.60 11.47 41.09
CA THR A 488 3.57 12.51 42.07
C THR A 488 4.82 12.15 42.82
N SER A 489 5.91 12.86 42.49
CA SER A 489 7.17 12.69 43.15
C SER A 489 6.82 12.80 44.63
N GLU A 490 6.84 11.65 45.31
CA GLU A 490 6.68 11.58 46.74
C GLU A 490 7.77 12.51 47.25
N THR A 491 7.37 13.70 47.68
CA THR A 491 8.25 14.64 48.32
C THR A 491 8.73 13.94 49.57
N GLN A 492 9.94 13.38 49.51
CA GLN A 492 10.61 12.86 50.69
C GLN A 492 10.60 13.97 51.75
N PRO A 493 10.10 13.69 52.96
CA PRO A 493 10.12 14.67 54.03
C PRO A 493 11.59 15.02 54.32
N VAL A 494 11.93 16.29 54.13
CA VAL A 494 13.20 16.85 54.58
C VAL A 494 13.22 16.75 56.10
N THR A 495 13.92 15.74 56.63
CA THR A 495 14.25 15.66 58.04
C THR A 495 15.21 16.78 58.37
N ALA A 496 14.71 17.85 59.00
CA ALA A 496 15.55 18.80 59.71
C ALA A 496 16.21 18.08 60.90
N SER A 497 17.53 18.11 60.95
CA SER A 497 18.32 17.80 62.15
C SER A 497 18.88 19.09 62.74
N PRO A 498 19.06 19.15 64.08
CA PRO A 498 19.39 20.37 64.82
C PRO A 498 20.77 20.97 64.52
#